data_AF-A0A9W9BWK9-F1
#
_entry.id   AF-A0A9W9BWK9-F1
#
_cell.length_a   1.000
_cell.length_b   1.000
_cell.length_c   1.000
_cell.angle_alpha   90.00
_cell.angle_beta   90.00
_cell.angle_gamma   90.00
#
_symmetry.space_group_name_H-M   'P 1'
#
loop_
_entity.id
_entity.type
_entity.pdbx_description
1 polymer ?
#
loop_
_entity_poly.entity_id
_entity_poly.type
_entity_poly.pdbx_seq_one_letter_code
_entity_poly.pdbx_strand_id
1 'polypeptide(L)'
;MGMGAWLGRPNLIDQKNLSFRLPNLRLDSSSSEPNLLSPFAHMALQASLGRRLNTIMGDAQSVDALSANEIITIQTELDKFVDELPAIFRLHDPDTSLDAEHPYFVFQRHQLHTVLYVTKLDFLKPFLTRAREDKKTERDDEFRAMGIDLALDVLTVAGRLFDHEFPINAKFHMVVFSIFDTSTILCSAVIHDRESRLPRRDEVTNAIHESLDKLHQLSMSTKLGASSYAFLYKLVQTHPELSRGVGSSKRARKLSSTSTQTLEPPPLVHHSSSRESVTSSIGFQPPGVAAVLPQTSNPMESALFMPMINDYSFDVDQFLAQNPLGSADGLDMGGMEQIWDWGNLNLDQFPF
;
A
#
# COMPACT_ATOMS: atom_id res chain seq x y z
N MET A 1 0.11 -14.28 13.78
CA MET A 1 0.71 -14.13 12.44
C MET A 1 1.46 -12.81 12.40
N GLY A 2 2.76 -12.78 12.06
CA GLY A 2 3.54 -11.54 11.91
C GLY A 2 3.64 -11.11 10.45
N MET A 3 4.13 -9.89 10.17
CA MET A 3 4.28 -9.39 8.78
C MET A 3 5.13 -10.31 7.88
N GLY A 4 6.05 -11.10 8.47
CA GLY A 4 6.83 -12.09 7.72
C GLY A 4 5.96 -13.20 7.09
N ALA A 5 4.80 -13.53 7.68
CA ALA A 5 3.92 -14.54 7.12
C ALA A 5 3.27 -14.08 5.79
N TRP A 6 2.96 -12.78 5.65
CA TRP A 6 2.48 -12.22 4.38
C TRP A 6 3.52 -12.31 3.26
N LEU A 7 4.79 -12.47 3.63
CA LEU A 7 5.92 -12.68 2.71
C LEU A 7 6.19 -14.16 2.43
N GLY A 8 5.29 -15.07 2.82
CA GLY A 8 5.49 -16.52 2.69
C GLY A 8 6.56 -17.08 3.63
N ARG A 9 7.02 -16.31 4.63
CA ARG A 9 8.04 -16.79 5.57
C ARG A 9 7.42 -17.67 6.66
N PRO A 10 8.09 -18.77 7.05
CA PRO A 10 7.63 -19.61 8.14
C PRO A 10 7.60 -18.84 9.46
N ASN A 11 6.62 -19.14 10.31
CA ASN A 11 6.55 -18.56 11.65
C ASN A 11 7.75 -19.03 12.48
N LEU A 12 8.65 -18.11 12.84
CA LEU A 12 9.81 -18.41 13.69
C LEU A 12 9.45 -18.59 15.17
N ILE A 13 8.30 -18.06 15.59
CA ILE A 13 7.83 -18.10 16.97
C ILE A 13 6.68 -19.09 17.06
N ASP A 14 6.88 -20.18 17.81
CA ASP A 14 5.81 -21.12 18.16
C ASP A 14 4.83 -20.46 19.12
N GLN A 15 3.62 -20.18 18.62
CA GLN A 15 2.57 -19.53 19.40
C GLN A 15 1.79 -20.50 20.29
N LYS A 16 1.96 -21.82 20.14
CA LYS A 16 1.20 -22.82 20.91
C LYS A 16 1.62 -22.85 22.38
N ASN A 17 2.89 -22.59 22.65
CA ASN A 17 3.48 -22.66 23.99
C ASN A 17 3.68 -21.27 24.65
N LEU A 18 3.06 -20.22 24.10
CA LEU A 18 3.22 -18.85 24.58
C LEU A 18 2.28 -18.57 25.77
N SER A 19 2.84 -18.51 26.99
CA SER A 19 2.12 -18.09 28.20
C SER A 19 2.02 -16.55 28.35
N PHE A 20 2.52 -15.82 27.36
CA PHE A 20 2.54 -14.36 27.37
C PHE A 20 1.12 -13.79 27.32
N ARG A 21 0.84 -12.85 28.22
CA ARG A 21 -0.43 -12.10 28.22
C ARG A 21 -0.25 -10.82 27.42
N LEU A 22 -1.17 -10.56 26.50
CA LEU A 22 -1.17 -9.30 25.77
C LEU A 22 -1.27 -8.10 26.74
N PRO A 23 -0.60 -6.97 26.44
CA PRO A 23 -0.75 -5.75 27.21
C PRO A 23 -2.22 -5.33 27.31
N ASN A 24 -2.63 -4.83 28.48
CA ASN A 24 -4.00 -4.38 28.73
C ASN A 24 -4.18 -2.86 28.58
N LEU A 25 -3.13 -2.16 28.12
CA LEU A 25 -3.10 -0.71 27.84
C LEU A 25 -3.51 0.22 29.01
N ARG A 26 -3.51 -0.29 30.25
CA ARG A 26 -3.96 0.46 31.43
C ARG A 26 -3.07 1.64 31.80
N LEU A 27 -1.82 1.66 31.35
CA LEU A 27 -0.91 2.77 31.62
C LEU A 27 -1.22 4.00 30.75
N ASP A 28 -1.86 3.79 29.60
CA ASP A 28 -2.17 4.85 28.63
C ASP A 28 -3.63 5.33 28.74
N SER A 29 -4.43 4.74 29.64
CA SER A 29 -5.82 5.12 29.82
C SER A 29 -5.93 6.50 30.48
N SER A 30 -6.68 7.40 29.86
CA SER A 30 -6.96 8.71 30.44
C SER A 30 -7.79 8.58 31.71
N SER A 31 -7.36 9.24 32.78
CA SER A 31 -8.13 9.31 34.03
C SER A 31 -9.30 10.29 33.95
N SER A 32 -9.23 11.27 33.04
CA SER A 32 -10.28 12.26 32.80
C SER A 32 -11.25 11.83 31.70
N GLU A 33 -10.83 10.97 30.78
CA GLU A 33 -11.62 10.52 29.62
C GLU A 33 -11.62 8.99 29.52
N PRO A 34 -12.45 8.30 30.33
CA PRO A 34 -12.40 6.85 30.46
C PRO A 34 -12.77 6.09 29.18
N ASN A 35 -13.41 6.77 28.21
CA ASN A 35 -13.79 6.19 26.93
C ASN A 35 -12.76 6.45 25.81
N LEU A 36 -11.72 7.24 26.07
CA LEU A 36 -10.67 7.50 25.09
C LEU A 36 -9.81 6.25 24.92
N LEU A 37 -9.70 5.75 23.69
CA LEU A 37 -8.85 4.60 23.38
C LEU A 37 -7.37 4.98 23.50
N SER A 38 -6.58 4.04 24.02
CA SER A 38 -5.12 4.19 24.07
C SER A 38 -4.54 4.43 22.65
N PRO A 39 -3.49 5.25 22.51
CA PRO A 39 -2.74 5.39 21.25
C PRO A 39 -2.17 4.06 20.71
N PHE A 40 -2.12 3.00 21.51
CA PHE A 40 -1.65 1.68 21.09
C PHE A 40 -2.78 0.67 20.88
N ALA A 41 -4.04 1.11 20.91
CA ALA A 41 -5.21 0.23 20.76
C ALA A 41 -5.18 -0.56 19.44
N HIS A 42 -4.81 0.07 18.32
CA HIS A 42 -4.70 -0.60 17.03
C HIS A 42 -3.65 -1.74 17.05
N MET A 43 -2.52 -1.56 17.73
CA MET A 43 -1.49 -2.61 17.86
C MET A 43 -2.00 -3.78 18.72
N ALA A 44 -2.71 -3.49 19.81
CA ALA A 44 -3.30 -4.51 20.65
C ALA A 44 -4.38 -5.31 19.89
N LEU A 45 -5.18 -4.64 19.06
CA LEU A 45 -6.15 -5.29 18.17
C LEU A 45 -5.46 -6.21 17.16
N GLN A 46 -4.37 -5.76 16.52
CA GLN A 46 -3.58 -6.58 15.59
C GLN A 46 -2.97 -7.82 16.28
N ALA A 47 -2.42 -7.63 17.48
CA ALA A 47 -1.88 -8.74 18.26
C ALA A 47 -2.97 -9.74 18.69
N SER A 48 -4.16 -9.23 19.06
CA SER A 48 -5.33 -10.05 19.39
C SER A 48 -5.80 -10.88 18.18
N LEU A 49 -5.93 -10.24 17.02
CA LEU A 49 -6.26 -10.92 15.77
C LEU A 49 -5.24 -12.03 15.46
N GLY A 50 -3.94 -11.69 15.53
CA GLY A 50 -2.88 -12.64 15.28
C GLY A 50 -2.92 -13.89 16.18
N ARG A 51 -3.36 -13.76 17.44
CA ARG A 51 -3.55 -14.89 18.37
C ARG A 51 -4.78 -15.72 18.05
N ARG A 52 -5.89 -15.08 17.68
CA ARG A 52 -7.13 -15.77 17.28
C ARG A 52 -6.88 -16.64 16.06
N LEU A 53 -6.25 -16.08 15.02
CA LEU A 53 -5.94 -16.80 13.79
C LEU A 53 -5.00 -17.97 14.03
N ASN A 54 -3.94 -17.80 14.83
CA ASN A 54 -3.03 -18.90 15.14
C ASN A 54 -3.71 -20.03 15.94
N THR A 55 -4.74 -19.71 16.72
CA THR A 55 -5.53 -20.73 17.42
C THR A 55 -6.34 -21.57 16.43
N ILE A 56 -6.89 -20.94 15.39
CA ILE A 56 -7.70 -21.61 14.35
C ILE A 56 -6.83 -22.39 13.38
N MET A 57 -5.72 -21.81 12.92
CA MET A 57 -4.78 -22.45 11.99
C MET A 57 -4.10 -23.69 12.60
N GLY A 58 -4.02 -23.77 13.94
CA GLY A 58 -3.49 -24.92 14.65
C GLY A 58 -2.06 -25.27 14.22
N ASP A 59 -1.91 -26.41 13.55
CA ASP A 59 -0.62 -26.97 13.12
C ASP A 59 -0.25 -26.61 11.68
N ALA A 60 -1.14 -25.95 10.94
CA ALA A 60 -0.90 -25.56 9.56
C ALA A 60 0.34 -24.65 9.45
N GLN A 61 1.33 -25.08 8.67
CA GLN A 61 2.57 -24.36 8.46
C GLN A 61 2.48 -23.31 7.34
N SER A 62 1.46 -23.44 6.47
CA SER A 62 1.18 -22.52 5.36
C SER A 62 -0.31 -22.50 5.02
N VAL A 63 -0.74 -21.49 4.27
CA VAL A 63 -2.12 -21.40 3.74
C VAL A 63 -2.44 -22.58 2.82
N ASP A 64 -1.46 -23.07 2.06
CA ASP A 64 -1.63 -24.21 1.14
C ASP A 64 -1.97 -25.52 1.83
N ALA A 65 -1.66 -25.65 3.12
CA ALA A 65 -2.00 -26.82 3.92
C ALA A 65 -3.45 -26.82 4.44
N LEU A 66 -4.18 -25.69 4.28
CA LEU A 66 -5.54 -25.55 4.77
C LEU A 66 -6.55 -26.12 3.76
N SER A 67 -7.57 -26.81 4.28
CA SER A 67 -8.75 -27.20 3.52
C SER A 67 -9.68 -26.01 3.25
N ALA A 68 -10.58 -26.16 2.26
CA ALA A 68 -11.60 -25.15 1.96
C ALA A 68 -12.46 -24.77 3.18
N ASN A 69 -12.82 -25.76 4.02
CA ASN A 69 -13.62 -25.52 5.23
C ASN A 69 -12.84 -24.72 6.29
N GLU A 70 -11.54 -24.98 6.43
CA GLU A 70 -10.68 -24.20 7.34
C GLU A 70 -10.53 -22.76 6.86
N ILE A 71 -10.36 -22.54 5.55
CA ILE A 71 -10.33 -21.19 4.97
C ILE A 71 -11.63 -20.44 5.25
N ILE A 72 -12.79 -21.07 5.05
CA ILE A 72 -14.10 -20.46 5.36
C ILE A 72 -14.22 -20.13 6.85
N THR A 73 -13.77 -21.04 7.71
CA THR A 73 -13.78 -20.82 9.18
C THR A 73 -12.93 -19.61 9.56
N ILE A 74 -11.76 -19.47 8.94
CA ILE A 74 -10.86 -18.33 9.13
C ILE A 74 -11.50 -17.02 8.65
N GLN A 75 -12.09 -17.00 7.44
CA GLN A 75 -12.80 -15.82 6.93
C GLN A 75 -13.96 -15.41 7.85
N THR A 76 -14.70 -16.39 8.37
CA THR A 76 -15.80 -16.15 9.31
C THR A 76 -15.31 -15.54 10.64
N GLU A 77 -14.19 -16.02 11.19
CA GLU A 77 -13.61 -15.40 12.40
C GLU A 77 -13.09 -13.98 12.11
N LEU A 78 -12.53 -13.73 10.93
CA LEU A 78 -12.11 -12.40 10.51
C LEU A 78 -13.28 -11.42 10.43
N ASP A 79 -14.41 -11.84 9.87
CA ASP A 79 -15.63 -11.04 9.82
C ASP A 79 -16.17 -10.75 11.22
N LYS A 80 -16.22 -11.78 12.08
CA LYS A 80 -16.61 -11.61 13.47
C LYS A 80 -15.68 -10.64 14.21
N PHE A 81 -14.37 -10.72 13.99
CA PHE A 81 -13.42 -9.79 14.58
C PHE A 81 -13.67 -8.35 14.12
N VAL A 82 -14.01 -8.15 12.84
CA VAL A 82 -14.39 -6.85 12.28
C VAL A 82 -15.64 -6.30 12.97
N ASP A 83 -16.65 -7.13 13.22
CA ASP A 83 -17.89 -6.72 13.89
C ASP A 83 -17.65 -6.33 15.36
N GLU A 84 -16.62 -6.87 15.99
CA GLU A 84 -16.21 -6.56 17.38
C GLU A 84 -15.36 -5.28 17.50
N LEU A 85 -15.00 -4.63 16.39
CA LEU A 85 -14.13 -3.45 16.42
C LEU A 85 -14.77 -2.27 17.17
N PRO A 86 -13.98 -1.50 17.94
CA PRO A 86 -14.42 -0.22 18.49
C PRO A 86 -14.93 0.73 17.40
N ALA A 87 -15.87 1.61 17.75
CA ALA A 87 -16.54 2.52 16.79
C ALA A 87 -15.56 3.33 15.92
N ILE A 88 -14.48 3.83 16.52
CA ILE A 88 -13.41 4.60 15.84
C ILE A 88 -12.70 3.77 14.76
N PHE A 89 -12.69 2.45 14.88
CA PHE A 89 -11.96 1.53 14.01
C PHE A 89 -12.84 0.73 13.06
N ARG A 90 -14.17 0.92 13.06
CA ARG A 90 -15.08 0.21 12.13
C ARG A 90 -14.64 0.40 10.67
N LEU A 91 -14.79 -0.66 9.87
CA LEU A 91 -14.46 -0.60 8.44
C LEU A 91 -15.44 0.31 7.67
N HIS A 92 -16.71 0.30 8.09
CA HIS A 92 -17.78 1.10 7.50
C HIS A 92 -18.29 2.10 8.53
N ASP A 93 -18.42 3.36 8.11
CA ASP A 93 -18.89 4.48 8.93
C ASP A 93 -18.19 4.55 10.31
N PRO A 94 -16.85 4.70 10.34
CA PRO A 94 -16.12 4.85 11.59
C PRO A 94 -16.49 6.14 12.29
N ASP A 95 -16.50 6.11 13.62
CA ASP A 95 -16.62 7.33 14.42
C ASP A 95 -15.37 8.21 14.23
N THR A 96 -15.58 9.40 13.66
CA THR A 96 -14.55 10.41 13.38
C THR A 96 -14.66 11.64 14.29
N SER A 97 -15.55 11.61 15.28
CA SER A 97 -15.83 12.76 16.16
C SER A 97 -14.61 13.27 16.92
N LEU A 98 -13.62 12.41 17.15
CA LEU A 98 -12.39 12.71 17.87
C LEU A 98 -11.17 13.00 16.97
N ASP A 99 -11.32 12.93 15.64
CA ASP A 99 -10.17 12.99 14.72
C ASP A 99 -9.44 14.35 14.79
N ALA A 100 -10.17 15.44 15.03
CA ALA A 100 -9.58 16.78 15.13
C ALA A 100 -8.72 16.94 16.41
N GLU A 101 -9.12 16.31 17.51
CA GLU A 101 -8.41 16.38 18.79
C GLU A 101 -7.31 15.33 18.89
N HIS A 102 -7.49 14.21 18.20
CA HIS A 102 -6.59 13.06 18.21
C HIS A 102 -6.23 12.60 16.79
N PRO A 103 -5.40 13.37 16.04
CA PRO A 103 -5.08 13.08 14.64
C PRO A 103 -4.48 11.69 14.40
N TYR A 104 -3.85 11.10 15.42
CA TYR A 104 -3.30 9.75 15.35
C TYR A 104 -4.38 8.69 15.08
N PHE A 105 -5.65 8.91 15.43
CA PHE A 105 -6.72 7.96 15.12
C PHE A 105 -6.93 7.76 13.63
N VAL A 106 -6.74 8.81 12.83
CA VAL A 106 -6.90 8.73 11.36
C VAL A 106 -5.88 7.75 10.78
N PHE A 107 -4.61 7.92 11.12
CA PHE A 107 -3.54 7.01 10.72
C PHE A 107 -3.82 5.58 11.19
N GLN A 108 -4.10 5.41 12.49
CA GLN A 108 -4.31 4.09 13.10
C GLN A 108 -5.49 3.34 12.48
N ARG A 109 -6.56 4.06 12.16
CA ARG A 109 -7.73 3.52 11.47
C ARG A 109 -7.35 3.02 10.08
N HIS A 110 -6.72 3.84 9.24
CA HIS A 110 -6.29 3.43 7.90
C HIS A 110 -5.28 2.28 7.92
N GLN A 111 -4.36 2.30 8.88
CA GLN A 111 -3.36 1.26 9.08
C GLN A 111 -4.03 -0.06 9.50
N LEU A 112 -4.95 -0.04 10.47
CA LEU A 112 -5.68 -1.23 10.91
C LEU A 112 -6.58 -1.79 9.81
N HIS A 113 -7.28 -0.94 9.06
CA HIS A 113 -8.09 -1.36 7.90
C HIS A 113 -7.23 -2.10 6.87
N THR A 114 -6.05 -1.55 6.55
CA THR A 114 -5.10 -2.19 5.64
C THR A 114 -4.66 -3.56 6.16
N VAL A 115 -4.30 -3.66 7.44
CA VAL A 115 -3.91 -4.94 8.06
C VAL A 115 -5.03 -5.98 7.98
N LEU A 116 -6.27 -5.59 8.24
CA LEU A 116 -7.42 -6.49 8.22
C LEU A 116 -7.68 -7.05 6.82
N TYR A 117 -7.73 -6.19 5.81
CA TYR A 117 -7.96 -6.62 4.44
C TYR A 117 -6.79 -7.44 3.87
N VAL A 118 -5.53 -7.05 4.13
CA VAL A 118 -4.36 -7.85 3.74
C VAL A 118 -4.42 -9.23 4.39
N THR A 119 -4.77 -9.31 5.67
CA THR A 119 -4.89 -10.59 6.37
C THR A 119 -6.00 -11.46 5.79
N LYS A 120 -7.15 -10.88 5.43
CA LYS A 120 -8.23 -11.61 4.72
C LYS A 120 -7.77 -12.14 3.36
N LEU A 121 -7.08 -11.30 2.59
CA LEU A 121 -6.57 -11.64 1.26
C LEU A 121 -5.50 -12.74 1.31
N ASP A 122 -4.63 -12.76 2.32
CA ASP A 122 -3.50 -13.69 2.44
C ASP A 122 -3.96 -15.16 2.37
N PHE A 123 -5.10 -15.49 2.98
CA PHE A 123 -5.68 -16.83 2.92
C PHE A 123 -6.27 -17.22 1.55
N LEU A 124 -6.49 -16.24 0.67
CA LEU A 124 -7.04 -16.43 -0.67
C LEU A 124 -5.99 -16.25 -1.78
N LYS A 125 -4.79 -15.74 -1.44
CA LYS A 125 -3.67 -15.54 -2.36
C LYS A 125 -3.39 -16.77 -3.24
N PRO A 126 -3.34 -18.02 -2.71
CA PRO A 126 -3.07 -19.20 -3.54
C PRO A 126 -4.13 -19.50 -4.60
N PHE A 127 -5.33 -18.93 -4.51
CA PHE A 127 -6.40 -19.09 -5.51
C PHE A 127 -6.30 -18.03 -6.61
N LEU A 128 -5.60 -16.92 -6.36
CA LEU A 128 -5.36 -15.85 -7.32
C LEU A 128 -4.09 -16.10 -8.14
N THR A 129 -3.07 -16.71 -7.54
CA THR A 129 -1.74 -16.85 -8.15
C THR A 129 -1.49 -18.17 -8.88
N ARG A 130 -2.54 -18.91 -9.25
CA ARG A 130 -2.43 -20.15 -10.04
C ARG A 130 -3.42 -20.17 -11.19
N ALA A 131 -3.13 -21.01 -12.18
CA ALA A 131 -4.02 -21.28 -13.29
C ALA A 131 -5.34 -21.89 -12.79
N ARG A 132 -6.43 -21.61 -13.49
CA ARG A 132 -7.76 -22.07 -13.09
C ARG A 132 -7.92 -23.59 -13.23
N GLU A 133 -7.17 -24.17 -14.17
CA GLU A 133 -7.14 -25.60 -14.46
C GLU A 133 -6.50 -26.40 -13.32
N ASP A 134 -5.62 -25.78 -12.54
CA ASP A 134 -4.91 -26.40 -11.41
C ASP A 134 -5.78 -26.50 -10.16
N LYS A 135 -7.04 -26.95 -10.30
CA LYS A 135 -8.03 -26.99 -9.21
C LYS A 135 -7.55 -27.79 -7.99
N LYS A 136 -7.68 -27.20 -6.80
CA LYS A 136 -7.42 -27.82 -5.50
C LYS A 136 -8.73 -28.22 -4.81
N THR A 137 -9.79 -27.44 -5.03
CA THR A 137 -11.09 -27.63 -4.39
C THR A 137 -12.23 -27.29 -5.35
N GLU A 138 -13.42 -27.79 -5.06
CA GLU A 138 -14.65 -27.43 -5.81
C GLU A 138 -15.07 -25.95 -5.61
N ARG A 139 -14.50 -25.26 -4.61
CA ARG A 139 -14.81 -23.85 -4.27
C ARG A 139 -13.78 -22.86 -4.81
N ASP A 140 -12.83 -23.31 -5.63
CA ASP A 140 -11.74 -22.46 -6.13
C ASP A 140 -12.23 -21.22 -6.88
N ASP A 141 -13.29 -21.36 -7.68
CA ASP A 141 -13.88 -20.23 -8.42
C ASP A 141 -14.52 -19.20 -7.47
N GLU A 142 -15.13 -19.66 -6.37
CA GLU A 142 -15.69 -18.80 -5.33
C GLU A 142 -14.58 -18.06 -4.57
N PHE A 143 -13.53 -18.77 -4.14
CA PHE A 143 -12.40 -18.17 -3.44
C PHE A 143 -11.64 -17.19 -4.33
N ARG A 144 -11.55 -17.44 -5.64
CA ARG A 144 -10.97 -16.50 -6.61
C ARG A 144 -11.82 -15.22 -6.69
N ALA A 145 -13.14 -15.33 -6.79
CA ALA A 145 -14.01 -14.15 -6.83
C ALA A 145 -13.90 -13.32 -5.54
N MET A 146 -13.97 -13.97 -4.38
CA MET A 146 -13.78 -13.35 -3.08
C MET A 146 -12.39 -12.69 -2.95
N GLY A 147 -11.35 -13.35 -3.45
CA GLY A 147 -9.99 -12.82 -3.45
C GLY A 147 -9.84 -11.56 -4.31
N ILE A 148 -10.52 -11.49 -5.47
CA ILE A 148 -10.52 -10.28 -6.31
C ILE A 148 -11.21 -9.12 -5.60
N ASP A 149 -12.37 -9.37 -4.96
CA ASP A 149 -13.07 -8.33 -4.21
C ASP A 149 -12.20 -7.78 -3.07
N LEU A 150 -11.60 -8.68 -2.28
CA LEU A 150 -10.71 -8.30 -1.19
C LEU A 150 -9.43 -7.59 -1.67
N ALA A 151 -8.85 -8.00 -2.80
CA ALA A 151 -7.68 -7.33 -3.36
C ALA A 151 -7.98 -5.88 -3.78
N LEU A 152 -9.16 -5.63 -4.37
CA LEU A 152 -9.61 -4.28 -4.68
C LEU A 152 -9.86 -3.45 -3.40
N ASP A 153 -10.41 -4.07 -2.36
CA ASP A 153 -10.57 -3.42 -1.05
C ASP A 153 -9.23 -3.09 -0.41
N VAL A 154 -8.23 -3.99 -0.48
CA VAL A 154 -6.87 -3.73 0.01
C VAL A 154 -6.28 -2.50 -0.69
N LEU A 155 -6.33 -2.43 -2.02
CA LEU A 155 -5.80 -1.28 -2.76
C LEU A 155 -6.54 0.02 -2.41
N THR A 156 -7.84 -0.06 -2.16
CA THR A 156 -8.63 1.09 -1.71
C THR A 156 -8.17 1.62 -0.35
N VAL A 157 -8.04 0.75 0.66
CA VAL A 157 -7.64 1.17 2.01
C VAL A 157 -6.15 1.55 2.08
N ALA A 158 -5.30 0.85 1.34
CA ALA A 158 -3.88 1.19 1.21
C ALA A 158 -3.69 2.53 0.47
N GLY A 159 -4.55 2.84 -0.50
CA GLY A 159 -4.61 4.14 -1.15
C GLY A 159 -4.94 5.27 -0.18
N ARG A 160 -5.94 5.10 0.70
CA ARG A 160 -6.26 6.08 1.76
C ARG A 160 -5.10 6.28 2.74
N LEU A 161 -4.43 5.18 3.11
CA LEU A 161 -3.25 5.25 3.96
C LEU A 161 -2.08 5.96 3.27
N PHE A 162 -1.88 5.72 1.97
CA PHE A 162 -0.91 6.44 1.15
C PHE A 162 -1.23 7.95 1.12
N ASP A 163 -2.47 8.32 0.82
CA ASP A 163 -2.88 9.72 0.72
C ASP A 163 -2.74 10.47 2.06
N HIS A 164 -2.86 9.77 3.18
CA HIS A 164 -2.63 10.32 4.52
C HIS A 164 -1.13 10.48 4.84
N GLU A 165 -0.31 9.47 4.50
CA GLU A 165 1.10 9.44 4.90
C GLU A 165 2.02 10.18 3.92
N PHE A 166 1.70 10.21 2.62
CA PHE A 166 2.53 10.83 1.61
C PHE A 166 2.30 12.35 1.52
N PRO A 167 3.34 13.18 1.36
CA PRO A 167 4.76 12.84 1.25
C PRO A 167 5.52 12.75 2.58
N ILE A 168 4.88 13.09 3.71
CA ILE A 168 5.56 13.32 5.00
C ILE A 168 6.23 12.05 5.54
N ASN A 169 5.54 10.92 5.47
CA ASN A 169 5.95 9.62 5.96
C ASN A 169 6.14 8.62 4.80
N ALA A 170 6.69 9.06 3.66
CA ALA A 170 6.91 8.21 2.47
C ALA A 170 7.73 6.93 2.73
N LYS A 171 8.45 6.84 3.86
CA LYS A 171 9.20 5.64 4.31
C LYS A 171 8.33 4.63 5.07
N PHE A 172 7.02 4.83 5.15
CA PHE A 172 6.12 3.90 5.82
C PHE A 172 5.92 2.63 4.97
N HIS A 173 6.74 1.62 5.26
CA HIS A 173 6.89 0.40 4.48
C HIS A 173 5.57 -0.35 4.21
N MET A 174 4.60 -0.30 5.14
CA MET A 174 3.33 -1.01 4.98
C MET A 174 2.50 -0.49 3.79
N VAL A 175 2.60 0.80 3.45
CA VAL A 175 1.91 1.36 2.27
C VAL A 175 2.50 0.78 0.99
N VAL A 176 3.82 0.84 0.85
CA VAL A 176 4.52 0.30 -0.33
C VAL A 176 4.25 -1.19 -0.44
N PHE A 177 4.36 -1.92 0.68
CA PHE A 177 4.08 -3.35 0.77
C PHE A 177 2.66 -3.69 0.27
N SER A 178 1.64 -3.04 0.81
CA SER A 178 0.24 -3.42 0.55
C SER A 178 -0.18 -3.08 -0.88
N ILE A 179 0.28 -1.94 -1.41
CA ILE A 179 0.04 -1.55 -2.80
C ILE A 179 0.75 -2.52 -3.75
N PHE A 180 2.04 -2.76 -3.52
CA PHE A 180 2.86 -3.59 -4.40
C PHE A 180 2.46 -5.07 -4.39
N ASP A 181 2.33 -5.71 -3.22
CA ASP A 181 1.99 -7.14 -3.12
C ASP A 181 0.62 -7.41 -3.76
N THR A 182 -0.37 -6.57 -3.42
CA THR A 182 -1.73 -6.76 -3.93
C THR A 182 -1.80 -6.55 -5.43
N SER A 183 -1.11 -5.54 -5.98
CA SER A 183 -1.06 -5.33 -7.42
C SER A 183 -0.33 -6.46 -8.15
N THR A 184 0.73 -7.02 -7.57
CA THR A 184 1.42 -8.18 -8.17
C THR A 184 0.57 -9.46 -8.10
N ILE A 185 -0.19 -9.68 -7.03
CA ILE A 185 -1.21 -10.74 -6.94
C ILE A 185 -2.27 -10.56 -8.03
N LEU A 186 -2.78 -9.34 -8.23
CA LEU A 186 -3.77 -9.05 -9.27
C LEU A 186 -3.20 -9.23 -10.69
N CYS A 187 -1.95 -8.82 -10.93
CA CYS A 187 -1.26 -9.11 -12.19
C CYS A 187 -1.17 -10.62 -12.41
N SER A 188 -0.77 -11.39 -11.40
CA SER A 188 -0.72 -12.86 -11.47
C SER A 188 -2.11 -13.44 -11.79
N ALA A 189 -3.18 -12.94 -11.15
CA ALA A 189 -4.54 -13.37 -11.44
C ALA A 189 -4.98 -13.11 -12.89
N VAL A 190 -4.57 -11.99 -13.49
CA VAL A 190 -4.82 -11.68 -14.91
C VAL A 190 -3.99 -12.59 -15.82
N ILE A 191 -2.71 -12.78 -15.52
CA ILE A 191 -1.78 -13.59 -16.32
C ILE A 191 -2.23 -15.05 -16.39
N HIS A 192 -2.75 -15.57 -15.29
CA HIS A 192 -3.27 -16.94 -15.18
C HIS A 192 -4.69 -17.11 -15.73
N ASP A 193 -5.40 -16.04 -16.09
CA ASP A 193 -6.77 -16.08 -16.63
C ASP A 193 -6.81 -16.30 -18.15
N ARG A 194 -6.37 -17.48 -18.59
CA ARG A 194 -6.27 -17.86 -20.02
C ARG A 194 -7.60 -17.82 -20.78
N GLU A 195 -8.71 -17.97 -20.07
CA GLU A 195 -10.06 -18.03 -20.64
C GLU A 195 -10.80 -16.69 -20.56
N SER A 196 -10.14 -15.62 -20.09
CA SER A 196 -10.72 -14.29 -19.92
C SER A 196 -12.01 -14.28 -19.08
N ARG A 197 -12.05 -15.06 -17.99
CA ARG A 197 -13.20 -15.18 -17.09
C ARG A 197 -12.97 -14.56 -15.71
N LEU A 198 -11.91 -13.77 -15.53
CA LEU A 198 -11.64 -13.07 -14.28
C LEU A 198 -12.78 -12.10 -13.96
N PRO A 199 -13.38 -12.15 -12.76
CA PRO A 199 -14.40 -11.20 -12.35
C PRO A 199 -13.79 -9.79 -12.25
N ARG A 200 -14.61 -8.76 -12.53
CA ARG A 200 -14.24 -7.34 -12.38
C ARG A 200 -12.93 -6.95 -13.08
N ARG A 201 -12.62 -7.59 -14.21
CA ARG A 201 -11.34 -7.46 -14.92
C ARG A 201 -10.94 -6.02 -15.25
N ASP A 202 -11.90 -5.18 -15.62
CA ASP A 202 -11.65 -3.76 -15.91
C ASP A 202 -11.27 -2.98 -14.64
N GLU A 203 -11.97 -3.24 -13.52
CA GLU A 203 -11.66 -2.62 -12.23
C GLU A 203 -10.29 -3.07 -11.72
N VAL A 204 -9.96 -4.36 -11.87
CA VAL A 204 -8.63 -4.91 -11.57
C VAL A 204 -7.54 -4.19 -12.37
N THR A 205 -7.75 -4.06 -13.69
CA THR A 205 -6.79 -3.39 -14.58
C THR A 205 -6.61 -1.92 -14.21
N ASN A 206 -7.70 -1.21 -13.89
CA ASN A 206 -7.62 0.18 -13.45
C ASN A 206 -6.89 0.31 -12.11
N ALA A 207 -7.19 -0.55 -11.14
CA ALA A 207 -6.55 -0.54 -9.84
C ALA A 207 -5.04 -0.82 -9.93
N ILE A 208 -4.60 -1.71 -10.83
CA ILE A 208 -3.17 -1.93 -11.10
C ILE A 208 -2.49 -0.65 -11.62
N HIS A 209 -3.14 0.09 -12.52
CA HIS A 209 -2.59 1.35 -13.03
C HIS A 209 -2.57 2.46 -11.97
N GLU A 210 -3.61 2.60 -11.16
CA GLU A 210 -3.63 3.54 -10.03
C GLU A 210 -2.52 3.23 -9.01
N SER A 211 -2.27 1.95 -8.74
CA SER A 211 -1.15 1.51 -7.93
C SER A 211 0.21 1.86 -8.54
N LEU A 212 0.37 1.71 -9.87
CA LEU A 212 1.58 2.14 -10.57
C LEU A 212 1.85 3.64 -10.37
N ASP A 213 0.83 4.48 -10.48
CA ASP A 213 0.95 5.93 -10.27
C ASP A 213 1.38 6.27 -8.83
N LYS A 214 0.83 5.56 -7.83
CA LYS A 214 1.24 5.74 -6.42
C LYS A 214 2.68 5.25 -6.17
N LEU A 215 3.07 4.10 -6.72
CA LEU A 215 4.44 3.58 -6.62
C LEU A 215 5.45 4.49 -7.35
N HIS A 216 5.07 5.10 -8.47
CA HIS A 216 5.88 6.09 -9.15
C HIS A 216 6.11 7.35 -8.29
N GLN A 217 5.09 7.81 -7.56
CA GLN A 217 5.29 8.90 -6.59
C GLN A 217 6.27 8.50 -5.48
N LEU A 218 6.17 7.26 -4.96
CA LEU A 218 7.08 6.73 -3.95
C LEU A 218 8.50 6.52 -4.46
N SER A 219 8.66 6.20 -5.75
CA SER A 219 9.99 5.98 -6.34
C SER A 219 10.86 7.21 -6.27
N MET A 220 10.26 8.39 -6.38
CA MET A 220 10.99 9.67 -6.31
C MET A 220 11.56 9.96 -4.91
N SER A 221 11.12 9.24 -3.87
CA SER A 221 11.48 9.50 -2.48
C SER A 221 12.13 8.32 -1.76
N THR A 222 11.98 7.09 -2.28
CA THR A 222 12.45 5.88 -1.60
C THR A 222 12.99 4.82 -2.57
N LYS A 223 14.08 4.16 -2.18
CA LYS A 223 14.63 3.01 -2.92
C LYS A 223 13.60 1.88 -3.04
N LEU A 224 12.87 1.59 -1.96
CA LEU A 224 11.84 0.54 -1.96
C LEU A 224 10.70 0.88 -2.94
N GLY A 225 10.24 2.13 -2.97
CA GLY A 225 9.27 2.60 -3.96
C GLY A 225 9.79 2.47 -5.38
N ALA A 226 11.07 2.80 -5.62
CA ALA A 226 11.68 2.70 -6.94
C ALA A 226 11.80 1.27 -7.45
N SER A 227 12.30 0.35 -6.65
CA SER A 227 12.33 -1.08 -7.01
C SER A 227 10.92 -1.62 -7.25
N SER A 228 9.95 -1.28 -6.37
CA SER A 228 8.56 -1.75 -6.49
C SER A 228 7.88 -1.24 -7.76
N TYR A 229 8.06 0.05 -8.08
CA TYR A 229 7.56 0.66 -9.31
C TYR A 229 8.17 0.00 -10.55
N ALA A 230 9.51 -0.13 -10.58
CA ALA A 230 10.24 -0.71 -11.71
C ALA A 230 9.73 -2.12 -12.05
N PHE A 231 9.56 -2.95 -11.02
CA PHE A 231 9.08 -4.31 -11.16
C PHE A 231 7.64 -4.35 -11.68
N LEU A 232 6.72 -3.66 -11.00
CA LEU A 232 5.31 -3.67 -11.39
C LEU A 232 5.13 -3.10 -12.80
N TYR A 233 5.89 -2.07 -13.16
CA TYR A 233 5.88 -1.47 -14.48
C TYR A 233 6.30 -2.49 -15.53
N LYS A 234 7.43 -3.19 -15.34
CA LYS A 234 7.87 -4.24 -16.27
C LYS A 234 6.81 -5.34 -16.42
N LEU A 235 6.25 -5.83 -15.31
CA LEU A 235 5.21 -6.85 -15.32
C LEU A 235 3.96 -6.40 -16.12
N VAL A 236 3.55 -5.14 -16.00
CA VAL A 236 2.41 -4.60 -16.77
C VAL A 236 2.75 -4.44 -18.25
N GLN A 237 3.98 -4.03 -18.60
CA GLN A 237 4.41 -3.85 -19.99
C GLN A 237 4.61 -5.17 -20.74
N THR A 238 5.07 -6.23 -20.07
CA THR A 238 5.34 -7.53 -20.70
C THR A 238 4.05 -8.28 -21.07
N HIS A 239 2.93 -7.95 -20.43
CA HIS A 239 1.65 -8.61 -20.69
C HIS A 239 0.69 -7.71 -21.48
N PRO A 240 0.36 -8.05 -22.75
CA PRO A 240 -0.50 -7.23 -23.62
C PRO A 240 -1.87 -6.92 -23.01
N GLU A 241 -2.36 -7.82 -22.17
CA GLU A 241 -3.64 -7.72 -21.50
C GLU A 241 -3.68 -6.64 -20.40
N LEU A 242 -2.55 -6.45 -19.71
CA LEU A 242 -2.38 -5.41 -18.70
C LEU A 242 -2.05 -4.06 -19.35
N SER A 243 -1.15 -4.06 -20.34
CA SER A 243 -0.71 -2.86 -21.09
C SER A 243 -1.86 -2.14 -21.84
N ARG A 244 -2.91 -2.87 -22.26
CA ARG A 244 -4.07 -2.31 -22.98
C ARG A 244 -4.91 -1.32 -22.16
N GLY A 245 -4.78 -1.29 -20.83
CA GLY A 245 -5.52 -0.34 -19.97
C GLY A 245 -5.13 1.12 -20.16
N VAL A 246 -3.98 1.40 -20.80
CA VAL A 246 -3.47 2.77 -21.01
C VAL A 246 -4.22 3.54 -22.12
N GLY A 247 -5.09 2.88 -22.92
CA GLY A 247 -5.55 3.45 -24.19
C GLY A 247 -7.06 3.61 -24.45
N SER A 248 -7.97 3.04 -23.64
CA SER A 248 -9.36 2.85 -24.09
C SER A 248 -10.45 3.35 -23.14
N SER A 249 -10.33 4.60 -22.69
CA SER A 249 -11.49 5.37 -22.16
C SER A 249 -11.93 6.49 -23.13
N LYS A 250 -11.83 6.23 -24.43
CA LYS A 250 -12.33 7.13 -25.49
C LYS A 250 -13.01 6.36 -26.63
N ARG A 251 -14.18 5.76 -26.37
CA ARG A 251 -15.37 5.74 -27.27
C ARG A 251 -16.37 4.67 -26.88
N ALA A 252 -17.46 5.11 -26.24
CA ALA A 252 -18.79 4.56 -26.51
C ALA A 252 -19.86 5.65 -26.30
N ARG A 253 -19.72 6.77 -27.02
CA ARG A 253 -20.87 7.64 -27.32
C ARG A 253 -21.00 7.75 -28.84
N LYS A 254 -21.61 6.73 -29.44
CA LYS A 254 -22.27 6.82 -30.75
C LYS A 254 -23.72 7.15 -30.45
N LEU A 255 -24.13 8.41 -30.60
CA LEU A 255 -24.74 8.93 -31.83
C LEU A 255 -25.99 8.12 -32.23
N SER A 256 -27.11 8.45 -31.61
CA SER A 256 -28.40 8.48 -32.30
C SER A 256 -28.74 9.95 -32.57
N SER A 257 -28.68 10.31 -33.84
CA SER A 257 -29.12 11.61 -34.37
C SER A 257 -30.63 11.62 -34.62
N THR A 258 -31.16 12.83 -34.80
CA THR A 258 -32.54 13.29 -35.13
C THR A 258 -33.32 13.69 -33.86
N SER A 259 -33.74 14.94 -33.63
CA SER A 259 -34.22 15.97 -34.54
C SER A 259 -34.07 17.40 -33.97
N THR A 260 -33.71 18.32 -34.86
CA THR A 260 -34.00 19.76 -35.00
C THR A 260 -34.81 20.50 -33.91
N GLN A 261 -34.25 21.60 -33.37
CA GLN A 261 -34.84 22.95 -33.46
C GLN A 261 -33.85 24.06 -33.03
N THR A 262 -34.09 25.24 -33.60
CA THR A 262 -33.21 26.39 -33.85
C THR A 262 -33.34 27.48 -32.76
N LEU A 263 -32.28 28.28 -32.55
CA LEU A 263 -32.23 29.77 -32.44
C LEU A 263 -31.23 30.32 -31.40
N GLU A 264 -30.10 30.82 -31.94
CA GLU A 264 -29.39 32.10 -31.71
C GLU A 264 -28.77 32.53 -30.33
N PRO A 265 -27.52 33.10 -30.33
CA PRO A 265 -26.76 33.48 -29.12
C PRO A 265 -26.67 35.01 -28.86
N PRO A 266 -26.22 35.45 -27.67
CA PRO A 266 -25.33 36.62 -27.60
C PRO A 266 -24.27 36.51 -26.45
N PRO A 267 -23.35 37.47 -26.23
CA PRO A 267 -22.02 37.48 -26.83
C PRO A 267 -20.86 37.54 -25.81
N LEU A 268 -19.65 37.33 -26.32
CA LEU A 268 -18.35 37.57 -25.67
C LEU A 268 -18.13 39.06 -25.40
N VAL A 269 -17.64 39.40 -24.21
CA VAL A 269 -17.04 40.72 -23.92
C VAL A 269 -15.61 40.51 -23.46
N HIS A 270 -14.68 40.91 -24.33
CA HIS A 270 -13.28 41.21 -24.01
C HIS A 270 -13.25 42.46 -23.14
N HIS A 271 -12.56 42.42 -21.99
CA HIS A 271 -11.89 43.60 -21.46
C HIS A 271 -10.52 43.24 -20.90
N SER A 272 -9.56 44.00 -21.41
CA SER A 272 -8.13 44.03 -21.21
C SER A 272 -7.74 44.97 -20.06
N SER A 273 -6.58 44.71 -19.46
CA SER A 273 -5.73 45.62 -18.65
C SER A 273 -6.33 46.04 -17.29
N SER A 274 -5.61 45.99 -16.16
CA SER A 274 -4.35 46.70 -15.94
C SER A 274 -3.59 46.19 -14.72
N ARG A 275 -2.25 46.16 -14.89
CA ARG A 275 -1.21 46.22 -13.85
C ARG A 275 -1.45 47.43 -12.94
N GLU A 276 -1.36 47.25 -11.63
CA GLU A 276 -0.77 48.24 -10.72
C GLU A 276 0.02 47.51 -9.64
N SER A 277 1.35 47.57 -9.79
CA SER A 277 2.33 47.26 -8.76
C SER A 277 2.49 48.50 -7.88
N VAL A 278 2.27 48.37 -6.58
CA VAL A 278 2.74 49.36 -5.61
C VAL A 278 3.87 48.74 -4.81
N THR A 279 5.07 49.12 -5.20
CA THR A 279 6.31 49.05 -4.43
C THR A 279 6.21 49.95 -3.21
N SER A 280 6.58 49.45 -2.04
CA SER A 280 6.95 50.29 -0.89
C SER A 280 8.24 49.75 -0.29
N SER A 281 9.32 50.36 -0.75
CA SER A 281 10.68 50.25 -0.23
C SER A 281 10.85 51.22 0.94
N ILE A 282 11.25 50.73 2.11
CA ILE A 282 12.02 51.51 3.09
C ILE A 282 13.14 50.62 3.59
N GLY A 283 14.36 50.93 3.19
CA GLY A 283 15.58 50.37 3.78
C GLY A 283 16.04 51.21 4.95
N PHE A 284 16.68 50.56 5.93
CA PHE A 284 17.71 51.16 6.78
C PHE A 284 18.67 50.04 7.24
N GLN A 285 19.96 50.27 7.02
CA GLN A 285 21.10 49.44 7.41
C GLN A 285 22.12 50.37 8.12
N PRO A 286 23.25 49.88 8.70
CA PRO A 286 23.47 49.61 10.12
C PRO A 286 24.55 50.54 10.76
N PRO A 287 25.06 50.23 11.96
CA PRO A 287 26.47 49.80 12.08
C PRO A 287 26.64 48.68 13.15
N GLY A 288 27.64 47.80 13.21
CA GLY A 288 28.98 47.79 12.62
C GLY A 288 30.06 48.01 13.69
N VAL A 289 30.50 46.99 14.43
CA VAL A 289 31.82 46.95 15.10
C VAL A 289 32.31 45.51 15.28
N ALA A 290 33.58 45.28 14.92
CA ALA A 290 34.32 44.02 14.92
C ALA A 290 35.18 43.81 16.18
N ALA A 291 35.52 42.55 16.51
CA ALA A 291 36.72 42.13 17.26
C ALA A 291 36.88 40.60 17.12
N VAL A 292 37.81 40.09 16.29
CA VAL A 292 39.21 39.70 16.56
C VAL A 292 39.37 38.54 17.57
N LEU A 293 39.84 37.41 17.05
CA LEU A 293 40.25 36.16 17.72
C LEU A 293 41.52 36.34 18.59
N PRO A 294 41.81 35.37 19.47
CA PRO A 294 43.01 34.56 19.22
C PRO A 294 42.82 33.05 19.39
N GLN A 295 43.49 32.30 18.52
CA GLN A 295 43.64 30.85 18.53
C GLN A 295 44.57 30.42 19.66
N THR A 296 44.21 29.34 20.38
CA THR A 296 45.17 28.48 21.08
C THR A 296 44.87 27.02 20.76
N SER A 297 45.92 26.35 20.32
CA SER A 297 46.02 24.97 19.86
C SER A 297 46.00 23.97 21.03
N ASN A 298 45.27 22.86 20.89
CA ASN A 298 45.75 21.51 21.20
C ASN A 298 44.83 20.43 20.59
N PRO A 299 45.35 19.25 20.23
CA PRO A 299 44.69 18.30 19.35
C PRO A 299 43.87 17.28 20.16
N MET A 300 42.58 17.13 19.84
CA MET A 300 41.77 16.01 20.30
C MET A 300 41.01 15.41 19.11
N GLU A 301 41.53 14.26 18.68
CA GLU A 301 40.78 13.07 18.31
C GLU A 301 39.58 13.27 17.36
N SER A 302 39.78 12.92 16.08
CA SER A 302 38.74 12.85 15.05
C SER A 302 37.58 11.95 15.49
N ALA A 303 36.57 12.54 16.12
CA ALA A 303 35.22 12.02 16.06
C ALA A 303 34.78 12.12 14.59
N LEU A 304 34.61 10.95 13.96
CA LEU A 304 34.02 10.82 12.63
C LEU A 304 32.68 11.57 12.64
N PHE A 305 32.67 12.76 12.07
CA PHE A 305 31.45 13.40 11.61
C PHE A 305 30.82 12.46 10.58
N MET A 306 29.80 11.70 10.99
CA MET A 306 28.86 11.19 10.01
C MET A 306 28.23 12.41 9.34
N PRO A 307 28.38 12.61 8.02
CA PRO A 307 27.61 13.62 7.34
C PRO A 307 26.15 13.20 7.47
N MET A 308 25.31 14.06 8.03
CA MET A 308 23.87 14.00 7.80
C MET A 308 23.68 14.20 6.30
N ILE A 309 23.61 13.09 5.56
CA ILE A 309 23.34 13.08 4.12
C ILE A 309 21.87 13.50 3.97
N ASN A 310 21.69 14.80 3.79
CA ASN A 310 20.46 15.45 3.39
C ASN A 310 20.37 15.44 1.84
N ASP A 311 20.59 14.28 1.23
CA ASP A 311 20.54 14.10 -0.22
C ASP A 311 19.13 13.63 -0.60
N TYR A 312 18.23 14.60 -0.78
CA TYR A 312 16.80 14.41 -1.07
C TYR A 312 16.49 14.18 -2.56
N SER A 313 17.47 13.75 -3.35
CA SER A 313 17.25 13.42 -4.77
C SER A 313 17.68 11.99 -5.03
N PHE A 314 16.81 11.03 -4.72
CA PHE A 314 16.95 9.69 -5.27
C PHE A 314 16.65 9.77 -6.77
N ASP A 315 17.70 9.71 -7.59
CA ASP A 315 17.58 9.72 -9.03
C ASP A 315 17.08 8.35 -9.50
N VAL A 316 15.77 8.26 -9.73
CA VAL A 316 15.09 7.06 -10.21
C VAL A 316 15.64 6.62 -11.56
N ASP A 317 15.92 7.55 -12.46
CA ASP A 317 16.45 7.23 -13.79
C ASP A 317 17.85 6.64 -13.69
N GLN A 318 18.70 7.19 -12.81
CA GLN A 318 20.01 6.63 -12.51
C GLN A 318 19.92 5.26 -11.83
N PHE A 319 18.99 5.07 -10.89
CA PHE A 319 18.78 3.77 -10.25
C PHE A 319 18.32 2.70 -11.24
N LEU A 320 17.37 3.04 -12.13
CA LEU A 320 16.90 2.14 -13.19
C LEU A 320 17.99 1.87 -14.23
N ALA A 321 18.85 2.86 -14.54
CA ALA A 321 19.99 2.68 -15.43
C ALA A 321 21.09 1.78 -14.83
N GLN A 322 21.28 1.84 -13.50
CA GLN A 322 22.28 1.04 -12.77
C GLN A 322 21.79 -0.37 -12.43
N ASN A 323 20.49 -0.61 -12.43
CA ASN A 323 19.89 -1.93 -12.24
C ASN A 323 19.12 -2.34 -13.51
N PRO A 324 19.83 -2.57 -14.64
CA PRO A 324 19.19 -2.92 -15.91
C PRO A 324 18.43 -4.24 -15.76
N LEU A 325 17.14 -4.19 -16.10
CA LEU A 325 16.16 -5.26 -15.87
C LEU A 325 16.36 -6.44 -16.84
N GLY A 326 17.40 -7.24 -16.66
CA GLY A 326 17.70 -8.48 -17.42
C GLY A 326 16.72 -9.64 -17.20
N SER A 327 17.05 -10.81 -17.76
CA SER A 327 16.28 -12.06 -17.60
C SER A 327 16.07 -12.42 -16.12
N ALA A 328 14.90 -12.99 -15.78
CA ALA A 328 14.42 -13.16 -14.40
C ALA A 328 15.39 -13.86 -13.44
N ASP A 329 16.23 -14.78 -13.93
CA ASP A 329 17.22 -15.50 -13.12
C ASP A 329 18.42 -14.63 -12.68
N GLY A 330 18.55 -13.40 -13.20
CA GLY A 330 19.65 -12.47 -12.91
C GLY A 330 19.21 -11.05 -12.53
N LEU A 331 17.93 -10.86 -12.18
CA LEU A 331 17.41 -9.55 -11.76
C LEU A 331 17.91 -9.22 -10.33
N ASP A 332 19.04 -8.52 -10.22
CA ASP A 332 19.40 -7.81 -8.98
C ASP A 332 18.43 -6.63 -8.78
N MET A 333 17.28 -6.92 -8.16
CA MET A 333 16.22 -5.94 -7.89
C MET A 333 16.47 -5.15 -6.60
N GLY A 334 17.74 -4.98 -6.22
CA GLY A 334 18.13 -4.23 -5.04
C GLY A 334 17.71 -4.89 -3.73
N GLY A 335 17.71 -6.23 -3.66
CA GLY A 335 17.42 -7.00 -2.45
C GLY A 335 15.96 -7.41 -2.28
N MET A 336 15.07 -7.12 -3.23
CA MET A 336 13.66 -7.51 -3.11
C MET A 336 13.46 -9.03 -3.13
N GLU A 337 14.33 -9.79 -3.78
CA GLU A 337 14.39 -11.26 -3.74
C GLU A 337 14.65 -11.84 -2.34
N GLN A 338 15.25 -11.05 -1.45
CA GLN A 338 15.43 -11.43 -0.04
C GLN A 338 14.20 -11.10 0.81
N ILE A 339 13.34 -10.19 0.35
CA ILE A 339 12.18 -9.72 1.08
C ILE A 339 10.93 -10.49 0.66
N TRP A 340 10.72 -10.68 -0.63
CA TRP A 340 9.51 -11.22 -1.24
C TRP A 340 9.70 -12.64 -1.76
N ASP A 341 8.77 -13.53 -1.44
CA ASP A 341 8.76 -14.90 -1.96
C ASP A 341 8.01 -14.97 -3.29
N TRP A 342 8.73 -14.69 -4.37
CA TRP A 342 8.21 -14.65 -5.74
C TRP A 342 7.68 -15.99 -6.25
N GLY A 343 8.19 -17.11 -5.73
CA GLY A 343 7.73 -18.44 -6.10
C GLY A 343 6.22 -18.60 -5.87
N ASN A 344 5.66 -17.90 -4.89
CA ASN A 344 4.23 -17.93 -4.59
C ASN A 344 3.34 -17.23 -5.63
N LEU A 345 3.92 -16.46 -6.56
CA LEU A 345 3.19 -15.82 -7.67
C LEU A 345 3.05 -16.75 -8.90
N ASN A 346 3.77 -17.88 -8.93
CA ASN A 346 3.82 -18.86 -10.02
C ASN A 346 3.99 -18.23 -11.42
N LEU A 347 4.92 -17.27 -11.56
CA LEU A 347 5.13 -16.56 -12.83
C LEU A 347 6.13 -17.26 -13.78
N ASP A 348 6.79 -18.34 -13.33
CA ASP A 348 7.91 -19.00 -14.03
C ASP A 348 7.60 -19.53 -15.44
N GLN A 349 6.31 -19.69 -15.75
CA GLN A 349 5.85 -20.19 -17.05
C GLN A 349 5.71 -19.08 -18.11
N PHE A 350 5.91 -17.82 -17.73
CA PHE A 350 5.70 -16.66 -18.61
C PHE A 350 7.01 -15.90 -18.80
N PRO A 351 7.48 -15.72 -20.06
CA PRO A 351 8.72 -15.00 -20.32
C PRO A 351 8.58 -13.50 -20.02
N PHE A 352 9.54 -12.96 -19.26
CA PHE A 352 9.68 -11.55 -18.89
C PHE A 352 10.59 -10.75 -19.81
#